data_AF-A0A8J6I978-F1
#
_entry.id   AF-A0A8J6I978-F1
#
_cell.length_a   1.000
_cell.length_b   1.000
_cell.length_c   1.000
_cell.angle_alpha   90.00
_cell.angle_beta   90.00
_cell.angle_gamma   90.00
#
_symmetry.space_group_name_H-M   'P 1'
#
loop_
_entity.id
_entity.type
_entity.pdbx_description
1 polymer ?
#
loop_
_entity_poly.entity_id
_entity_poly.type
_entity_poly.pdbx_seq_one_letter_code
_entity_poly.pdbx_strand_id
1 'polypeptide(L)'
;MVVVGLAALGFCWYGVSGKATLDNQTPWLSGAVLAYAVCDVGIVLWLVAGFRAVRRGQRQVVFDTRSALGLSAVLAQGPTAEQAEVAAATLVTAPGMMRFHRPECPLVRGKSVRAMSPADASSADLATCGVCES
;
A
#
# COMPACT_ATOMS: atom_id res chain seq x y z
N MET A 1 9.00 16.64 -16.92
CA MET A 1 8.74 15.57 -17.91
C MET A 1 7.42 15.76 -18.62
N VAL A 2 6.28 15.88 -17.92
CA VAL A 2 4.98 16.11 -18.58
C VAL A 2 4.97 17.35 -19.48
N VAL A 3 5.45 18.50 -19.01
CA VAL A 3 5.52 19.72 -19.83
C VAL A 3 6.39 19.55 -21.07
N VAL A 4 7.53 18.84 -20.94
CA VAL A 4 8.46 18.56 -22.04
C VAL A 4 7.79 17.62 -23.06
N GLY A 5 7.13 16.56 -22.59
CA GLY A 5 6.40 15.64 -23.45
C GLY A 5 5.24 16.32 -24.18
N LEU A 6 4.47 17.19 -23.51
CA LEU A 6 3.39 17.96 -24.15
C LEU A 6 3.93 18.93 -25.21
N ALA A 7 5.04 19.63 -24.93
CA ALA A 7 5.68 20.50 -25.89
C ALA A 7 6.18 19.72 -27.12
N ALA A 8 6.82 18.57 -26.91
CA ALA A 8 7.29 17.70 -27.99
C ALA A 8 6.12 17.12 -28.81
N LEU A 9 5.00 16.77 -28.16
CA LEU A 9 3.80 16.30 -28.83
C LEU A 9 3.19 17.39 -29.73
N GLY A 10 3.10 18.63 -29.23
CA GLY A 10 2.68 19.79 -30.01
C GLY A 10 3.60 20.06 -31.21
N PHE A 11 4.91 19.91 -31.03
CA PHE A 11 5.87 20.04 -32.13
C PHE A 11 5.67 18.95 -33.20
N CYS A 12 5.45 17.71 -32.80
CA CYS A 12 5.18 16.62 -33.74
C CYS A 12 3.84 16.82 -34.49
N TRP A 13 2.82 17.29 -33.78
CA TRP A 13 1.53 17.66 -34.37
C TRP A 13 1.68 18.77 -35.42
N TYR A 14 2.47 19.81 -35.12
CA TYR A 14 2.76 20.86 -36.08
C TYR A 14 3.53 20.33 -37.29
N GLY A 15 4.52 19.48 -37.07
CA GLY A 15 5.32 18.90 -38.16
C GLY A 15 4.56 17.98 -39.10
N VAL A 16 3.53 17.27 -38.61
CA VAL A 16 2.64 16.45 -39.44
C VAL A 16 1.57 17.28 -40.16
N SER A 17 1.21 18.44 -39.61
CA SER A 17 0.19 19.33 -40.19
C SER A 17 0.65 19.85 -41.55
N GLY A 18 -0.07 19.46 -42.61
CA GLY A 18 0.24 19.84 -44.00
C GLY A 18 1.01 18.80 -44.80
N LYS A 19 1.30 17.61 -44.26
CA LYS A 19 1.89 16.48 -45.00
C LYS A 19 0.79 15.56 -45.55
N ALA A 20 0.72 15.39 -46.87
CA ALA A 20 -0.33 14.58 -47.53
C ALA A 20 0.00 13.09 -47.69
N THR A 21 1.28 12.72 -47.69
CA THR A 21 1.72 11.33 -47.88
C THR A 21 2.18 10.68 -46.58
N LEU A 22 1.89 9.39 -46.40
CA LEU A 22 2.23 8.64 -45.19
C LEU A 22 3.74 8.61 -44.92
N ASP A 23 4.58 8.46 -45.94
CA ASP A 23 6.04 8.44 -45.78
C ASP A 23 6.57 9.71 -45.10
N ASN A 24 5.93 10.85 -45.37
CA ASN A 24 6.29 12.12 -44.76
C ASN A 24 5.71 12.30 -43.34
N GLN A 25 4.72 11.51 -42.95
CA GLN A 25 4.08 11.54 -41.62
C GLN A 25 4.73 10.58 -40.63
N THR A 26 5.25 9.44 -41.10
CA THR A 26 5.89 8.40 -40.27
C THR A 26 6.90 8.92 -39.24
N PRO A 27 7.89 9.78 -39.58
CA PRO A 27 8.83 10.27 -38.58
C PRO A 27 8.16 11.11 -37.48
N TRP A 28 7.13 11.90 -37.83
CA TRP A 28 6.38 12.72 -36.87
C TRP A 28 5.51 11.87 -35.95
N LEU A 29 4.90 10.80 -36.47
CA LEU A 29 4.13 9.86 -35.67
C LEU A 29 5.02 9.11 -34.67
N SER A 30 6.18 8.63 -35.11
CA SER A 30 7.17 8.01 -34.21
C SER A 30 7.64 8.98 -33.12
N GLY A 31 7.89 10.25 -33.49
CA GLY A 31 8.21 11.31 -32.54
C GLY A 31 7.08 11.56 -31.53
N ALA A 32 5.82 11.57 -31.98
CA ALA A 32 4.66 11.75 -31.12
C ALA A 32 4.49 10.60 -30.12
N VAL A 33 4.73 9.34 -30.54
CA VAL A 33 4.72 8.17 -29.65
C VAL A 33 5.79 8.31 -28.57
N LEU A 34 7.00 8.73 -28.93
CA LEU A 34 8.07 8.96 -27.95
C LEU A 34 7.73 10.10 -26.98
N ALA A 35 7.17 11.21 -27.48
CA ALA A 35 6.74 12.33 -26.67
C ALA A 35 5.64 11.93 -25.67
N TYR A 36 4.70 11.08 -26.10
CA TYR A 36 3.67 10.52 -25.24
C TYR A 36 4.26 9.63 -24.12
N ALA A 37 5.22 8.76 -24.45
CA ALA A 37 5.90 7.95 -23.44
C ALA A 37 6.62 8.81 -22.37
N VAL A 38 7.18 9.96 -22.76
CA VAL A 38 7.78 10.93 -21.81
C VAL A 38 6.73 11.55 -20.88
N CYS A 39 5.53 11.83 -21.38
CA CYS A 39 4.40 12.27 -20.56
C CYS A 39 4.02 11.20 -19.53
N ASP A 40 3.84 9.95 -19.97
CA ASP A 40 3.45 8.83 -19.11
C ASP A 40 4.45 8.61 -17.97
N VAL A 41 5.75 8.59 -18.29
CA VAL A 41 6.80 8.51 -17.27
C VAL A 41 6.70 9.68 -16.28
N GLY A 42 6.46 10.89 -16.78
CA GLY A 42 6.24 12.07 -15.94
C GLY A 42 5.05 11.92 -14.98
N ILE A 43 3.92 11.41 -15.48
CA ILE A 43 2.70 11.17 -14.70
C ILE A 43 2.94 10.09 -13.64
N VAL A 44 3.55 8.96 -14.02
CA VAL A 44 3.86 7.86 -13.09
C VAL A 44 4.78 8.35 -11.97
N LEU A 45 5.85 9.08 -12.29
CA LEU A 45 6.74 9.65 -11.28
C LEU A 45 6.02 10.63 -10.35
N TRP A 46 5.16 11.48 -10.90
CA TRP A 46 4.35 12.41 -10.13
C TRP A 46 3.39 11.68 -9.18
N LEU A 47 2.70 10.64 -9.64
CA LEU A 47 1.81 9.81 -8.83
C LEU A 47 2.57 9.10 -7.70
N VAL A 48 3.73 8.50 -8.02
CA VAL A 48 4.58 7.83 -7.02
C VAL A 48 5.07 8.83 -5.96
N ALA A 49 5.47 10.03 -6.36
CA ALA A 49 5.86 11.08 -5.44
C ALA A 49 4.68 11.54 -4.56
N GLY A 50 3.50 11.72 -5.16
CA GLY A 50 2.25 12.05 -4.47
C GLY A 50 1.87 10.99 -3.43
N PHE A 51 1.84 9.72 -3.80
CA PHE A 51 1.55 8.63 -2.86
C PHE A 51 2.58 8.53 -1.73
N ARG A 52 3.86 8.79 -2.02
CA ARG A 52 4.90 8.88 -0.99
C ARG A 52 4.66 10.04 -0.02
N ALA A 53 4.27 11.20 -0.53
CA ALA A 53 3.95 12.36 0.30
C ALA A 53 2.72 12.09 1.19
N VAL A 54 1.65 11.54 0.63
CA VAL A 54 0.44 11.15 1.39
C VAL A 54 0.78 10.13 2.47
N ARG A 55 1.54 9.08 2.15
CA ARG A 55 1.94 8.06 3.13
C ARG A 55 2.78 8.65 4.27
N ARG A 56 3.66 9.61 3.98
CA ARG A 56 4.42 10.34 5.01
C ARG A 56 3.49 11.20 5.87
N GLY A 57 2.57 11.93 5.25
CA GLY A 57 1.57 12.74 5.96
C GLY A 57 0.68 11.92 6.88
N GLN A 58 0.20 10.75 6.42
CA GLN A 58 -0.59 9.83 7.26
C GLN A 58 0.19 9.34 8.48
N ARG A 59 1.48 8.99 8.31
CA ARG A 59 2.34 8.59 9.45
C ARG A 59 2.51 9.74 10.44
N GLN A 60 2.70 10.95 9.93
CA GLN A 60 2.84 12.14 10.76
C GLN A 60 1.56 12.41 11.56
N VAL A 61 0.39 12.39 10.92
CA VAL A 61 -0.89 12.58 11.61
C VAL A 61 -1.11 11.52 12.69
N VAL A 62 -0.78 10.25 12.44
CA VAL A 62 -0.89 9.20 13.47
C VAL A 62 0.05 9.48 14.65
N PHE A 63 1.29 9.88 14.37
CA PHE A 63 2.24 10.22 15.42
C PHE A 63 1.78 11.44 16.24
N ASP A 64 1.36 12.52 15.58
CA ASP A 64 0.87 13.74 16.21
C ASP A 64 -0.42 13.50 17.01
N THR A 65 -1.30 12.64 16.52
CA THR A 65 -2.52 12.25 17.26
C THR A 65 -2.17 11.44 18.50
N ARG A 66 -1.21 10.50 18.41
CA ARG A 66 -0.75 9.71 19.57
C ARG A 66 -0.06 10.57 20.61
N SER A 67 0.75 11.54 20.19
CA SER A 67 1.40 12.47 21.11
C SER A 67 0.40 13.41 21.77
N ALA A 68 -0.53 13.98 21.02
CA ALA A 68 -1.58 14.87 21.54
C ALA A 68 -2.50 14.17 22.55
N LEU A 69 -2.81 12.88 22.34
CA LEU A 69 -3.62 12.08 23.26
C LEU A 69 -2.82 11.48 24.44
N GLY A 70 -1.51 11.75 24.54
CA GLY A 70 -0.64 11.14 25.56
C GLY A 70 -0.45 9.64 25.41
N LEU A 71 -0.95 9.05 24.31
CA LEU A 71 -0.92 7.61 24.05
C LEU A 71 0.51 7.10 23.84
N SER A 72 1.43 7.96 23.40
CA SER A 72 2.85 7.62 23.26
C SER A 72 3.48 7.20 24.58
N ALA A 73 3.11 7.82 25.71
CA ALA A 73 3.61 7.45 27.03
C ALA A 73 3.03 6.11 27.53
N VAL A 74 1.75 5.87 27.23
CA VAL A 74 1.07 4.60 27.57
C VAL A 74 1.64 3.43 26.75
N LEU A 75 1.89 3.63 25.45
CA LEU A 75 2.49 2.61 24.58
C LEU A 75 3.95 2.33 24.94
N ALA A 76 4.70 3.34 25.42
CA ALA A 76 6.09 3.16 25.85
C ALA A 76 6.22 2.30 27.12
N GLN A 77 5.16 2.20 27.93
CA GLN A 77 5.14 1.33 29.11
C GLN A 77 5.02 -0.16 28.75
N GLY A 78 4.62 -0.49 27.52
CA GLY A 78 4.47 -1.86 27.04
C GLY A 78 3.38 -2.65 27.78
N PRO A 79 2.94 -3.79 27.24
CA PRO A 79 2.10 -4.71 28.01
C PRO A 79 2.92 -5.30 29.16
N THR A 80 2.31 -5.38 30.34
CA THR A 80 2.91 -6.11 31.48
C THR A 80 3.07 -7.60 31.11
N ALA A 81 4.03 -8.29 31.73
CA ALA A 81 4.27 -9.71 31.48
C ALA A 81 2.99 -10.56 31.62
N GLU A 82 2.15 -10.22 32.59
CA GLU A 82 0.84 -10.86 32.83
C GLU A 82 -0.15 -10.62 31.67
N GLN A 83 -0.20 -9.40 31.12
CA GLN A 83 -1.04 -9.10 29.95
C GLN A 83 -0.53 -9.76 28.66
N ALA A 84 0.79 -9.86 28.50
CA ALA A 84 1.40 -10.56 27.37
C ALA A 84 1.13 -12.08 27.42
N GLU A 85 1.16 -12.67 28.62
CA GLU A 85 0.86 -14.08 28.85
C GLU A 85 -0.62 -14.41 28.58
N VAL A 86 -1.55 -13.57 29.04
CA VAL A 86 -2.99 -13.74 28.79
C VAL A 86 -3.35 -13.59 27.29
N ALA A 87 -2.70 -12.64 26.60
CA ALA A 87 -2.88 -12.45 25.15
C ALA A 87 -2.29 -13.60 24.32
N ALA A 88 -1.16 -14.19 24.77
CA ALA A 88 -0.56 -15.36 24.13
C ALA A 88 -1.36 -16.66 24.39
N ALA A 89 -2.03 -16.75 25.55
CA ALA A 89 -2.84 -17.90 25.93
C ALA A 89 -4.15 -18.03 25.14
N THR A 90 -4.64 -16.95 24.53
CA THR A 90 -5.94 -16.92 23.85
C THR A 90 -5.76 -16.65 22.36
N LEU A 91 -5.48 -17.67 21.57
CA LEU A 91 -5.51 -17.57 20.10
C LEU A 91 -6.94 -17.74 19.60
N VAL A 92 -7.23 -17.27 18.38
CA VAL A 92 -8.55 -17.42 17.77
C VAL A 92 -8.46 -17.90 16.33
N THR A 93 -9.46 -18.67 15.90
CA THR A 93 -9.68 -19.09 14.51
C THR A 93 -11.16 -19.04 14.16
N ALA A 94 -11.52 -19.11 12.88
CA ALA A 94 -12.91 -19.19 12.43
C ALA A 94 -13.11 -20.37 11.47
N PRO A 95 -14.36 -20.86 11.29
CA PRO A 95 -14.64 -21.91 10.32
C PRO A 95 -14.10 -21.57 8.93
N GLY A 96 -13.33 -22.49 8.33
CA GLY A 96 -12.73 -22.31 7.00
C GLY A 96 -11.41 -21.52 6.96
N MET A 97 -10.89 -21.05 8.11
CA MET A 97 -9.57 -20.42 8.17
C MET A 97 -8.46 -21.47 8.27
N MET A 98 -7.38 -21.25 7.54
CA MET A 98 -6.15 -22.07 7.58
C MET A 98 -5.08 -21.50 8.53
N ARG A 99 -5.41 -20.43 9.26
CA ARG A 99 -4.47 -19.73 10.12
C ARG A 99 -5.11 -19.37 11.45
N PHE A 100 -4.30 -19.35 12.51
CA PHE A 100 -4.71 -18.79 13.78
C PHE A 100 -4.27 -17.32 13.90
N HIS A 101 -5.02 -16.59 14.71
CA HIS A 101 -4.90 -15.15 14.86
C HIS A 101 -4.84 -14.78 16.34
N ARG A 102 -4.27 -13.61 16.63
CA ARG A 102 -4.52 -12.95 17.92
C ARG A 102 -5.94 -12.37 17.96
N PRO A 103 -6.61 -12.30 19.12
CA PRO A 103 -7.98 -11.77 19.24
C PRO A 103 -8.13 -10.35 18.67
N GLU A 104 -7.09 -9.53 18.80
CA GLU A 104 -7.02 -8.15 18.35
C GLU A 104 -6.67 -7.98 16.87
N CYS A 105 -6.47 -9.08 16.12
CA CYS A 105 -6.07 -9.01 14.71
C CYS A 105 -7.16 -8.32 13.86
N PRO A 106 -6.83 -7.32 13.04
CA PRO A 106 -7.81 -6.64 12.17
C PRO A 106 -8.56 -7.59 11.23
N LEU A 107 -7.94 -8.72 10.87
CA LEU A 107 -8.50 -9.71 9.94
C LEU A 107 -9.59 -10.60 10.54
N VAL A 108 -9.71 -10.64 11.88
CA VAL A 108 -10.78 -11.35 12.59
C VAL A 108 -11.88 -10.43 13.11
N ARG A 109 -11.69 -9.11 13.02
CA ARG A 109 -12.68 -8.12 13.46
C ARG A 109 -14.01 -8.32 12.72
N GLY A 110 -15.09 -8.51 13.47
CA GLY A 110 -16.44 -8.71 12.92
C GLY A 110 -16.75 -10.13 12.42
N LYS A 111 -15.84 -11.11 12.63
CA LYS A 111 -16.09 -12.53 12.31
C LYS A 111 -16.44 -13.31 13.57
N SER A 112 -17.26 -14.35 13.42
CA SER A 112 -17.52 -15.33 14.48
C SER A 112 -16.27 -16.20 14.67
N VAL A 113 -15.48 -15.90 15.69
CA VAL A 113 -14.26 -16.63 16.01
C VAL A 113 -14.44 -17.53 17.22
N ARG A 114 -13.71 -18.64 17.22
CA ARG A 114 -13.59 -19.57 18.34
C ARG A 114 -12.20 -19.41 18.97
N ALA A 115 -12.17 -19.29 20.29
CA ALA A 115 -10.92 -19.32 21.06
C ALA A 115 -10.28 -20.71 20.99
N MET A 116 -8.95 -20.74 20.90
CA MET A 116 -8.15 -21.94 20.85
C MET A 116 -6.84 -21.75 21.61
N SER A 117 -6.32 -22.82 22.20
CA SER A 117 -5.00 -22.78 22.84
C SER A 117 -3.89 -22.90 21.79
N PRO A 118 -2.64 -22.48 22.13
CA PRO A 118 -1.48 -22.73 21.28
C PRO A 118 -1.26 -24.22 20.96
N ALA A 119 -1.53 -25.11 21.94
CA ALA A 119 -1.43 -26.55 21.74
C ALA A 119 -2.46 -27.07 20.71
N ASP A 120 -3.69 -26.55 20.77
CA ASP A 120 -4.73 -26.91 19.80
C ASP A 120 -4.37 -26.42 18.38
N ALA A 121 -3.77 -25.23 18.27
CA ALA A 121 -3.34 -24.67 16.98
C ALA A 121 -2.26 -25.52 16.30
N SER A 122 -1.28 -25.99 17.08
CA SER A 122 -0.27 -26.93 16.60
C SER A 122 -0.88 -28.28 16.20
N SER A 123 -1.83 -28.80 16.99
CA SER A 123 -2.49 -30.08 16.68
C SER A 123 -3.38 -30.05 15.44
N ALA A 124 -3.91 -28.86 15.10
CA ALA A 124 -4.79 -28.63 13.96
C ALA A 124 -4.05 -28.22 12.68
N ASP A 125 -2.71 -28.22 12.70
CA ASP A 125 -1.83 -27.81 11.59
C ASP A 125 -2.16 -26.42 11.03
N LEU A 126 -2.56 -25.50 11.91
CA LEU A 126 -2.89 -24.12 11.56
C LEU A 126 -1.63 -23.26 11.63
N ALA A 127 -1.35 -22.51 10.55
CA ALA A 127 -0.21 -21.60 10.53
C ALA A 127 -0.52 -20.27 11.23
N THR A 128 0.51 -19.58 11.73
CA THR A 128 0.35 -18.20 12.25
C THR A 128 -0.08 -17.26 11.12
N CYS A 129 -0.97 -16.32 11.42
CA CYS A 129 -1.26 -15.21 10.51
C CYS A 129 -0.05 -14.28 10.36
N GLY A 130 0.38 -14.00 9.13
CA GLY A 130 1.52 -13.09 8.86
C GLY A 130 1.34 -11.65 9.36
N VAL A 131 0.10 -11.20 9.62
CA VAL A 131 -0.19 -9.90 10.27
C VAL A 131 -0.05 -9.98 11.80
N CYS A 132 -0.19 -11.17 12.37
CA CYS A 132 -0.01 -11.42 13.81
C CYS A 132 1.45 -11.77 14.17
N GLU A 133 2.26 -12.13 13.16
CA GLU A 133 3.69 -12.45 13.29
C GLU A 133 4.58 -11.20 13.13
N SER A 134 4.14 -10.21 12.35
CA SER A 134 4.80 -8.92 12.14
C SER A 134 4.61 -7.94 13.29
#